data_AF-R7TPU6-F1
#
_entry.id   AF-R7TPU6-F1
#
_cell.length_a   1.000
_cell.length_b   1.000
_cell.length_c   1.000
_cell.angle_alpha   90.00
_cell.angle_beta   90.00
_cell.angle_gamma   90.00
#
_symmetry.space_group_name_H-M   'P 1'
#
loop_
_entity.id
_entity.type
_entity.pdbx_description
1 polymer ?
#
loop_
_entity_poly.entity_id
_entity_poly.type
_entity_poly.pdbx_seq_one_letter_code
_entity_poly.pdbx_strand_id
1 'polypeptide(L)'
;MAESLPSAPSLDKMDDIGGYSGTSFNSVAAAPPAYEEALQQGPPERGPITSVPVINEEQAREALQQFVSQHCCYGKGPVRQMTFRDLKSSSAFHYMLETFSESRSTTWAYEPFVGQAIDGPQYGPAPGPWDIQAEPQVKFQDAEKHLEVPHTASVK
;
A
#
# COMPACT_ATOMS: atom_id res chain seq x y z
N MET A 1 -46.17 -14.11 -20.31
CA MET A 1 -44.88 -14.33 -20.99
C MET A 1 -43.81 -14.17 -19.92
N ALA A 2 -43.05 -15.22 -19.61
CA ALA A 2 -41.95 -15.11 -18.66
C ALA A 2 -40.80 -14.41 -19.37
N GLU A 3 -40.36 -13.25 -18.87
CA GLU A 3 -39.15 -12.59 -19.36
C GLU A 3 -37.97 -13.54 -19.13
N SER A 4 -37.27 -13.89 -20.22
CA SER A 4 -36.04 -14.66 -20.14
C SER A 4 -35.01 -13.82 -19.40
N LEU A 5 -34.70 -14.18 -18.15
CA LEU A 5 -33.61 -13.56 -17.41
C LEU A 5 -32.31 -13.76 -18.21
N PRO A 6 -31.46 -12.73 -18.33
CA PRO A 6 -30.17 -12.88 -18.99
C PRO A 6 -29.36 -13.96 -18.27
N SER A 7 -28.98 -15.00 -19.02
CA SER A 7 -28.13 -16.08 -18.54
C SER A 7 -26.68 -15.75 -18.80
N ALA A 8 -25.79 -16.14 -17.87
CA ALA A 8 -24.35 -16.09 -18.10
C ALA A 8 -23.98 -16.77 -19.44
N PRO A 9 -23.05 -16.22 -20.24
CA PRO A 9 -22.51 -16.93 -21.39
C PRO A 9 -21.80 -18.21 -20.92
N SER A 10 -21.74 -19.24 -21.77
CA SER A 10 -20.96 -20.45 -21.47
C SER A 10 -19.46 -20.13 -21.48
N LEU A 11 -18.66 -20.80 -20.65
CA LEU A 11 -17.23 -20.53 -20.55
C LEU A 11 -16.51 -20.75 -21.90
N ASP A 12 -16.95 -21.71 -22.72
CA ASP A 12 -16.43 -21.97 -24.06
C ASP A 12 -16.62 -20.81 -25.05
N LYS A 13 -17.50 -19.87 -24.72
CA LYS A 13 -17.69 -18.66 -25.53
C LYS A 13 -16.75 -17.55 -25.11
N MET A 14 -16.07 -17.63 -23.97
CA MET A 14 -15.17 -16.56 -23.53
C MET A 14 -13.87 -16.55 -24.34
N ASP A 15 -13.26 -15.38 -24.45
CA ASP A 15 -12.02 -15.22 -25.23
C ASP A 15 -10.82 -15.82 -24.48
N ASP A 16 -9.88 -16.41 -25.23
CA ASP A 16 -8.60 -16.85 -24.67
C ASP A 16 -7.64 -15.66 -24.65
N ILE A 17 -7.44 -15.09 -23.46
CA ILE A 17 -6.63 -13.89 -23.25
C ILE A 17 -5.29 -14.29 -22.62
N GLY A 18 -4.19 -13.90 -23.26
CA GLY A 18 -2.84 -14.14 -22.77
C GLY A 18 -2.65 -13.60 -21.35
N GLY A 19 -2.14 -14.44 -20.44
CA GLY A 19 -2.01 -14.12 -19.01
C GLY A 19 -3.26 -14.38 -18.16
N TYR A 20 -4.38 -14.77 -18.77
CA TYR A 20 -5.66 -15.04 -18.11
C TYR A 20 -6.27 -16.41 -18.46
N SER A 21 -5.49 -17.31 -19.08
CA SER A 21 -5.94 -18.60 -19.65
C SER A 21 -6.50 -19.64 -18.66
N GLY A 22 -6.66 -19.28 -17.38
CA GLY A 22 -7.35 -20.07 -16.34
C GLY A 22 -8.59 -19.40 -15.75
N THR A 23 -8.98 -18.22 -16.25
CA THR A 23 -10.07 -17.42 -15.67
C THR A 23 -11.42 -18.11 -15.91
N SER A 24 -12.24 -18.16 -14.86
CA SER A 24 -13.59 -18.74 -14.90
C SER A 24 -14.63 -17.77 -14.34
N PHE A 25 -15.89 -18.18 -14.28
CA PHE A 25 -16.93 -17.44 -13.53
C PHE A 25 -16.77 -17.52 -12.01
N ASN A 26 -15.84 -18.36 -11.54
CA ASN A 26 -15.34 -18.30 -10.16
C ASN A 26 -14.04 -17.50 -10.14
N SER A 27 -13.80 -16.83 -9.02
CA SER A 27 -12.54 -16.13 -8.75
C SER A 27 -11.36 -17.10 -8.77
N VAL A 28 -10.33 -16.75 -9.54
CA VAL A 28 -9.08 -17.52 -9.69
C VAL A 28 -7.93 -16.64 -9.24
N ALA A 29 -7.11 -17.12 -8.31
CA ALA A 29 -5.96 -16.36 -7.80
C ALA A 29 -4.90 -16.14 -8.89
N ALA A 30 -4.44 -14.90 -9.05
CA ALA A 30 -3.31 -14.57 -9.89
C ALA A 30 -2.01 -14.69 -9.08
N ALA A 31 -1.07 -15.51 -9.56
CA ALA A 31 0.23 -15.68 -8.91
C ALA A 31 1.02 -14.36 -8.92
N PRO A 32 1.62 -13.92 -7.80
CA PRO A 32 2.45 -12.73 -7.77
C PRO A 32 3.69 -12.86 -8.66
N PRO A 33 4.31 -11.74 -9.06
CA PRO A 33 5.60 -11.74 -9.74
C PRO A 33 6.65 -12.52 -8.94
N ALA A 34 7.65 -13.07 -9.63
CA ALA A 34 8.69 -13.83 -8.95
C ALA A 34 9.51 -12.93 -8.02
N TYR A 35 9.99 -13.47 -6.91
CA TYR A 35 10.79 -12.70 -5.95
C TYR A 35 12.06 -12.12 -6.59
N GLU A 36 12.68 -12.88 -7.50
CA GLU A 36 13.86 -12.47 -8.25
C GLU A 36 13.59 -11.27 -9.17
N GLU A 37 12.38 -11.17 -9.75
CA GLU A 37 11.96 -10.05 -10.57
C GLU A 37 11.79 -8.78 -9.71
N ALA A 38 11.21 -8.92 -8.52
CA ALA A 38 11.05 -7.80 -7.58
C ALA A 38 12.39 -7.22 -7.10
N LEU A 39 13.42 -8.06 -6.97
CA LEU A 39 14.76 -7.62 -6.55
C LEU A 39 15.49 -6.78 -7.61
N GLN A 40 15.11 -6.85 -8.89
CA GLN A 40 15.79 -6.12 -9.97
C GLN A 40 15.71 -4.60 -9.80
N GLN A 41 14.67 -4.11 -9.10
CA GLN A 41 14.45 -2.67 -8.90
C GLN A 41 15.41 -2.06 -7.86
N GLY A 42 16.14 -2.89 -7.11
CA GLY A 42 17.05 -2.47 -6.06
C GLY A 42 16.34 -1.80 -4.86
N PRO A 43 16.98 -1.73 -3.69
CA PRO A 43 16.46 -0.95 -2.58
C PRO A 43 16.50 0.55 -2.94
N PRO A 44 15.54 1.37 -2.45
CA PRO A 44 15.59 2.81 -2.64
C PRO A 44 16.86 3.40 -2.01
N GLU A 45 17.48 4.37 -2.68
CA GLU A 45 18.61 5.11 -2.10
C GLU A 45 18.18 5.82 -0.82
N ARG A 46 18.88 5.54 0.28
CA ARG A 46 18.65 6.20 1.56
C ARG A 46 19.59 7.40 1.68
N GLY A 47 19.02 8.59 1.82
CA GLY A 47 19.79 9.80 2.07
C GLY A 47 20.46 9.79 3.46
N PRO A 48 21.55 10.55 3.64
CA PRO A 48 22.19 10.70 4.96
C PRO A 48 21.27 11.44 5.93
N ILE A 49 21.35 11.09 7.21
CA ILE A 49 20.66 11.82 8.28
C ILE A 49 21.38 13.18 8.45
N THR A 50 20.75 14.25 7.98
CA THR A 50 21.37 15.58 7.90
C THR A 50 21.28 16.39 9.19
N SER A 51 20.27 16.13 10.02
CA SER A 51 20.08 16.84 11.29
C SER A 51 19.59 15.90 12.38
N VAL A 52 20.33 15.86 13.48
CA VAL A 52 19.92 15.19 14.71
C VAL A 52 19.45 16.27 15.68
N PRO A 53 18.25 16.17 16.29
CA PRO A 53 17.79 17.14 17.27
C PRO A 53 18.74 17.17 18.47
N VAL A 54 19.23 18.36 18.79
CA VAL A 54 20.14 18.62 19.91
C VAL A 54 19.43 19.57 20.85
N ILE A 55 19.44 19.30 22.16
CA ILE A 55 18.92 20.24 23.14
C ILE A 55 20.03 21.18 23.60
N ASN A 56 19.68 22.45 23.77
CA ASN A 56 20.59 23.42 24.38
C ASN A 56 20.48 23.38 25.92
N GLU A 57 21.37 24.11 26.59
CA GLU A 57 21.43 24.14 28.05
C GLU A 57 20.13 24.65 28.70
N GLU A 58 19.48 25.64 28.09
CA GLU A 58 18.25 26.23 28.60
C GLU A 58 17.10 25.21 28.57
N GLN A 59 16.95 24.49 27.45
CA GLN A 59 16.00 23.40 27.30
C GLN A 59 16.27 22.26 28.28
N ALA A 60 17.55 21.89 28.47
CA ALA A 60 17.93 20.86 29.43
C ALA A 60 17.59 21.26 30.89
N ARG A 61 17.81 22.54 31.23
CA ARG A 61 17.48 23.10 32.55
C ARG A 61 15.97 23.13 32.79
N GLU A 62 15.21 23.56 31.79
CA GLU A 62 13.74 23.59 31.88
C GLU A 62 13.17 22.18 32.09
N ALA A 63 13.62 21.20 31.29
CA ALA A 63 13.20 19.80 31.43
C ALA A 63 13.52 19.24 32.83
N LEU A 64 14.71 19.52 33.36
CA LEU A 64 15.08 19.11 34.71
C LEU A 64 14.22 19.80 35.78
N GLN A 65 13.87 21.07 35.60
CA GLN A 65 13.01 21.81 36.51
C GLN A 65 11.58 21.25 36.53
N GLN A 66 11.03 20.92 35.36
CA GLN A 66 9.74 20.24 35.24
C GLN A 66 9.77 18.89 35.96
N PHE A 67 10.79 18.07 35.72
CA PHE A 67 10.96 16.78 36.40
C PHE A 67 11.01 16.93 37.93
N VAL A 68 11.83 17.86 38.45
CA VAL A 68 11.93 18.11 39.89
C VAL A 68 10.60 18.60 40.48
N SER A 69 9.83 19.40 39.75
CA SER A 69 8.54 19.91 40.23
C SER A 69 7.48 18.84 40.45
N GLN A 70 7.58 17.71 39.73
CA GLN A 70 6.67 16.57 39.86
C GLN A 70 6.99 15.68 41.07
N HIS A 71 8.11 15.94 41.76
CA HIS A 71 8.56 15.16 42.91
C HIS A 71 8.51 16.03 44.18
N CYS A 72 7.57 15.74 45.08
CA CYS A 72 7.22 16.53 46.29
C CYS A 72 8.40 17.02 47.13
N CYS A 73 9.46 16.25 47.12
CA CYS A 73 10.44 16.21 48.18
C CYS A 73 11.86 16.46 47.64
N TYR A 74 11.96 16.82 46.35
CA TYR A 74 13.22 17.23 45.73
C TYR A 74 13.47 18.73 45.99
N GLY A 75 14.69 19.04 46.42
CA GLY A 75 15.15 20.42 46.54
C GLY A 75 15.27 21.09 45.17
N LYS A 76 14.79 22.33 45.04
CA LYS A 76 14.83 23.10 43.78
C LYS A 76 16.12 23.91 43.58
N GLY A 77 16.93 24.05 44.64
CA GLY A 77 18.19 24.79 44.63
C GLY A 77 19.18 24.30 43.56
N PRO A 78 19.46 22.97 43.48
CA PRO A 78 20.41 22.43 42.51
C PRO A 78 20.05 22.76 41.06
N VAL A 79 18.79 22.61 40.64
CA VAL A 79 18.37 22.91 39.26
C VAL A 79 18.55 24.38 38.88
N ARG A 80 18.41 25.30 39.85
CA ARG A 80 18.57 26.74 39.62
C ARG A 80 20.03 27.17 39.54
N GLN A 81 20.92 26.48 40.25
CA GLN A 81 22.29 26.94 40.48
C GLN A 81 23.34 26.09 39.79
N MET A 82 22.99 24.89 39.30
CA MET A 82 23.95 24.02 38.64
C MET A 82 24.43 24.61 37.30
N THR A 83 25.72 24.44 37.06
CA THR A 83 26.38 24.74 35.78
C THR A 83 26.52 23.45 34.99
N PHE A 84 26.00 23.42 33.76
CA PHE A 84 26.25 22.31 32.84
C PHE A 84 27.69 22.40 32.35
N ARG A 85 28.47 21.35 32.58
CA ARG A 85 29.87 21.29 32.12
C ARG A 85 29.98 20.76 30.70
N ASP A 86 29.11 19.84 30.34
CA ASP A 86 29.09 19.17 29.05
C ASP A 86 27.68 18.64 28.78
N LEU A 87 27.24 18.69 27.52
CA LEU A 87 25.93 18.27 27.04
C LEU A 87 26.14 17.37 25.82
N LYS A 88 26.18 16.05 26.06
CA LYS A 88 26.33 15.04 25.02
C LYS A 88 24.95 14.55 24.59
N SER A 89 24.54 14.92 23.40
CA SER A 89 23.32 14.37 22.80
C SER A 89 23.61 13.02 22.15
N SER A 90 22.77 12.03 22.44
CA SER A 90 22.69 10.77 21.71
C SER A 90 21.28 10.63 21.16
N SER A 91 21.13 9.91 20.05
CA SER A 91 19.81 9.69 19.44
C SER A 91 19.59 8.20 19.21
N ALA A 92 18.35 7.79 19.44
CA ALA A 92 17.85 6.46 19.11
C ALA A 92 16.66 6.64 18.17
N PHE A 93 16.64 5.86 17.10
CA PHE A 93 15.53 5.83 16.16
C PHE A 93 14.58 4.73 16.59
N HIS A 94 13.35 5.11 16.98
CA HIS A 94 12.26 4.17 17.12
C HIS A 94 11.51 4.14 15.79
N TYR A 95 11.54 3.00 15.10
CA TYR A 95 10.76 2.79 13.89
C TYR A 95 9.71 1.71 14.13
N MET A 96 8.57 1.86 13.48
CA MET A 96 7.56 0.82 13.36
C MET A 96 7.55 0.37 11.91
N LEU A 97 7.67 -0.93 11.69
CA LEU A 97 7.53 -1.52 10.37
C LEU A 97 6.09 -1.99 10.23
N GLU A 98 5.33 -1.28 9.40
CA GLU A 98 4.02 -1.73 8.95
C GLU A 98 4.19 -2.33 7.54
N THR A 99 3.66 -3.53 7.35
CA THR A 99 3.65 -4.23 6.06
C THR A 99 2.21 -4.58 5.72
N PHE A 100 1.85 -4.48 4.45
CA PHE A 100 0.60 -5.01 3.93
C PHE A 100 0.91 -6.00 2.81
N SER A 101 0.00 -6.95 2.59
CA SER A 101 0.05 -7.87 1.46
C SER A 101 -1.06 -7.56 0.48
N GLU A 102 -0.79 -7.77 -0.80
CA GLU A 102 -1.78 -7.70 -1.86
C GLU A 102 -2.00 -9.10 -2.45
N SER A 103 -3.25 -9.44 -2.71
CA SER A 103 -3.62 -10.63 -3.48
C SER A 103 -4.53 -10.23 -4.61
N ARG A 104 -4.29 -10.76 -5.81
CA ARG A 104 -5.14 -10.52 -6.98
C ARG A 104 -5.88 -11.79 -7.36
N SER A 105 -7.11 -11.62 -7.83
CA SER A 105 -7.87 -12.69 -8.44
C SER A 105 -8.59 -12.19 -9.68
N THR A 106 -8.81 -13.09 -10.63
CA THR A 106 -9.47 -12.79 -11.91
C THR A 106 -10.75 -13.60 -12.01
N THR A 107 -11.77 -13.01 -12.60
CA THR A 107 -13.04 -13.69 -12.90
C THR A 107 -13.69 -13.05 -14.12
N TRP A 108 -14.46 -13.84 -14.85
CA TRP A 108 -15.28 -13.32 -15.93
C TRP A 108 -16.51 -12.59 -15.37
N ALA A 109 -16.63 -11.31 -15.71
CA ALA A 109 -17.84 -10.52 -15.50
C ALA A 109 -18.63 -10.41 -16.82
N TYR A 110 -19.95 -10.25 -16.72
CA TYR A 110 -20.82 -10.05 -17.86
C TYR A 110 -22.01 -9.16 -17.50
N GLU A 111 -22.47 -8.40 -18.49
CA GLU A 111 -23.67 -7.58 -18.39
C GLU A 111 -24.40 -7.55 -19.75
N PRO A 112 -25.72 -7.27 -19.80
CA PRO A 112 -26.42 -7.12 -21.06
C PRO A 112 -25.83 -6.00 -21.93
N PHE A 113 -25.64 -6.28 -23.21
CA PHE A 113 -25.24 -5.27 -24.17
C PHE A 113 -26.43 -4.37 -24.54
N VAL A 114 -26.32 -3.08 -24.21
CA VAL A 114 -27.31 -2.02 -24.47
C VAL A 114 -26.76 -0.93 -25.40
N GLY A 115 -25.61 -1.16 -26.04
CA GLY A 115 -24.94 -0.19 -26.91
C GLY A 115 -23.81 0.60 -26.24
N GLN A 116 -23.34 0.15 -25.08
CA GLN A 116 -22.17 0.72 -24.40
C GLN A 116 -20.89 0.55 -25.23
N ALA A 117 -19.88 1.39 -24.97
CA ALA A 117 -18.56 1.22 -25.57
C ALA A 117 -17.91 -0.07 -25.08
N ILE A 118 -17.22 -0.79 -25.97
CA ILE A 118 -16.56 -2.06 -25.66
C ILE A 118 -15.05 -1.85 -25.79
N ASP A 119 -14.32 -1.97 -24.68
CA ASP A 119 -12.86 -1.96 -24.67
C ASP A 119 -12.30 -3.35 -24.97
N GLY A 120 -12.32 -3.72 -26.25
CA GLY A 120 -11.83 -5.01 -26.72
C GLY A 120 -10.39 -4.99 -27.26
N PRO A 121 -9.89 -6.15 -27.73
CA PRO A 121 -8.51 -6.32 -28.20
C PRO A 121 -8.09 -5.40 -29.36
N GLN A 122 -9.04 -4.76 -30.05
CA GLN A 122 -8.77 -3.77 -31.09
C GLN A 122 -8.09 -2.50 -30.57
N TYR A 123 -8.15 -2.22 -29.26
CA TYR A 123 -7.55 -1.04 -28.63
C TYR A 123 -6.16 -1.29 -28.04
N GLY A 124 -5.70 -2.55 -27.98
CA GLY A 124 -4.37 -2.90 -27.50
C GLY A 124 -4.28 -4.34 -26.96
N PRO A 125 -3.07 -4.81 -26.62
CA PRO A 125 -2.89 -6.06 -25.90
C PRO A 125 -3.38 -5.91 -24.45
N ALA A 126 -4.05 -6.94 -23.92
CA ALA A 126 -4.44 -6.97 -22.51
C ALA A 126 -3.19 -6.98 -21.61
N PRO A 127 -3.14 -6.13 -20.55
CA PRO A 127 -2.05 -6.15 -19.58
C PRO A 127 -2.12 -7.40 -18.70
N GLY A 128 -0.99 -7.87 -18.17
CA GLY A 128 -0.99 -8.95 -17.19
C GLY A 128 -1.67 -8.56 -15.87
N PRO A 129 -2.12 -9.51 -15.04
CA PRO A 129 -2.84 -9.21 -13.79
C PRO A 129 -2.08 -8.27 -12.86
N TRP A 130 -0.74 -8.29 -12.85
CA TRP A 130 0.12 -7.46 -11.99
C TRP A 130 0.60 -6.16 -12.65
N ASP A 131 0.37 -5.98 -13.95
CA ASP A 131 0.71 -4.74 -14.67
C ASP A 131 -0.33 -3.64 -14.43
N ILE A 132 -1.55 -4.03 -14.01
CA ILE A 132 -2.64 -3.11 -13.66
C ILE A 132 -2.31 -2.37 -12.37
N GLN A 133 -2.36 -1.03 -12.39
CA GLN A 133 -2.13 -0.23 -11.19
C GLN A 133 -3.33 -0.32 -10.24
N ALA A 134 -3.10 -0.85 -9.03
CA ALA A 134 -4.14 -1.09 -8.02
C ALA A 134 -3.80 -0.43 -6.67
N GLU A 135 -3.16 0.75 -6.68
CA GLU A 135 -2.68 1.40 -5.46
C GLU A 135 -3.79 1.58 -4.40
N PRO A 136 -3.53 1.30 -3.11
CA PRO A 136 -4.52 1.50 -2.05
C PRO A 136 -4.86 2.98 -1.88
N GLN A 137 -6.13 3.30 -1.57
CA GLN A 137 -6.55 4.68 -1.31
C GLN A 137 -5.90 5.25 -0.04
N VAL A 138 -5.75 4.39 0.97
CA VAL A 138 -5.07 4.70 2.23
C VAL A 138 -4.08 3.60 2.53
N LYS A 139 -2.82 3.97 2.81
CA LYS A 139 -1.77 2.99 3.15
C LYS A 139 -2.09 2.33 4.49
N PHE A 140 -1.75 1.04 4.61
CA PHE A 140 -1.91 0.25 5.84
C PHE A 140 -3.36 0.13 6.34
N GLN A 141 -4.33 0.19 5.42
CA GLN A 141 -5.73 -0.12 5.70
C GLN A 141 -6.21 -1.20 4.75
N ASP A 142 -7.03 -2.11 5.26
CA ASP A 142 -7.63 -3.17 4.46
C ASP A 142 -8.59 -2.55 3.43
N ALA A 143 -8.43 -2.95 2.17
CA ALA A 143 -9.26 -2.48 1.07
C ALA A 143 -9.42 -3.57 0.02
N GLU A 144 -10.57 -3.58 -0.64
CA GLU A 144 -10.88 -4.44 -1.78
C GLU A 144 -11.26 -3.57 -2.97
N LYS A 145 -10.79 -3.95 -4.17
CA LYS A 145 -11.07 -3.22 -5.41
C LYS A 145 -11.38 -4.20 -6.53
N HIS A 146 -12.40 -3.87 -7.31
CA HIS A 146 -12.72 -4.54 -8.57
C HIS A 146 -12.32 -3.62 -9.72
N LEU A 147 -11.45 -4.12 -10.60
CA LEU A 147 -10.94 -3.41 -11.76
C LEU A 147 -11.25 -4.24 -12.99
N GLU A 148 -11.81 -3.59 -14.01
CA GLU A 148 -11.96 -4.20 -15.34
C GLU A 148 -10.58 -4.31 -15.98
N VAL A 149 -10.30 -5.45 -16.62
CA VAL A 149 -9.03 -5.66 -17.32
C VAL A 149 -9.08 -4.94 -18.68
N PRO A 150 -8.18 -3.98 -18.95
CA PRO A 150 -8.19 -3.25 -20.22
C PRO A 150 -8.08 -4.18 -21.43
N HIS A 151 -8.79 -3.82 -22.51
CA HIS A 151 -8.75 -4.48 -23.81
C HIS A 151 -9.24 -5.95 -23.80
N THR A 152 -10.09 -6.32 -22.85
CA THR A 152 -10.62 -7.70 -22.71
C THR A 152 -12.12 -7.83 -22.95
N ALA A 153 -12.85 -6.72 -23.09
CA ALA A 153 -14.29 -6.74 -23.26
C ALA A 153 -14.70 -7.21 -24.66
N SER A 154 -15.75 -8.02 -24.74
CA SER A 154 -16.33 -8.48 -26.00
C SER A 154 -17.84 -8.72 -25.87
N VAL A 155 -18.54 -8.78 -27.01
CA VAL A 155 -19.97 -9.07 -27.09
C VAL A 155 -20.17 -10.49 -27.63
N LYS A 156 -21.01 -11.29 -26.97
CA LYS A 156 -21.22 -12.73 -27.23
C LYS A 156 -22.69 -13.09 -27.40
#